data_AF-A0A2P8GHD0-F1
#
_entry.id   AF-A0A2P8GHD0-F1
#
_cell.length_a   1.000
_cell.length_b   1.000
_cell.length_c   1.000
_cell.angle_alpha   90.00
_cell.angle_beta   90.00
_cell.angle_gamma   90.00
#
_symmetry.space_group_name_H-M   'P 1'
#
loop_
_entity.id
_entity.type
_entity.pdbx_description
1 polymer ?
#
loop_
_entity_poly.entity_id
_entity_poly.type
_entity_poly.pdbx_seq_one_letter_code
_entity_poly.pdbx_strand_id
1 'polypeptide(L)'
;MSISNFLRKRLVNIALVIAGGLVLIQFIRPGIPYPPVTGDIQAPPDVARILHASCYDCHSNETKLKWFDKIAPASWLVADHIREGREALNFSNWDSLSAGDRKANLFLSVNQVMFGTMPLPSYTAFHGDARLTEKDINILKTYVGGLAPVKISDTSRIGVAQKQFSQWAAGALPAVTDVQPAPNGIPYIHGYRDWQIVNISDRFDNGTMRAILGNDVAIQAINKHQTNPWPNGAIFAKVAWEQLTDSSLVANTGELKQVEFMIKDDKKYANTAGWGWARWKGNDLKPYGKTLTFTQECVNCHQPMKNNDFVFTPTMADADRPDKVVSGAQQQLITSVIDNKKQTHTVLLGNGIAVQHARSGATDAYPAGSVLTLATWSQQEDAHWFGAKIPAHLQTVETVKVGATTTYENAQAPSWKQLSAADQSDRINYITHLKASVIFH
;
A
#
# COMPACT_ATOMS: atom_id res chain seq x y z
N MET A 1 -19.26 38.76 43.26
CA MET A 1 -17.91 38.67 43.87
C MET A 1 -17.05 39.74 43.23
N SER A 2 -16.74 40.84 43.93
CA SER A 2 -15.94 41.95 43.40
C SER A 2 -14.46 41.53 43.36
N ILE A 3 -13.86 41.50 42.17
CA ILE A 3 -12.42 41.24 42.01
C ILE A 3 -11.69 42.37 42.75
N SER A 4 -10.86 42.04 43.74
CA SER A 4 -10.17 43.06 44.52
C SER A 4 -9.28 43.92 43.61
N ASN A 5 -9.13 45.22 43.93
CA ASN A 5 -8.30 46.16 43.16
C ASN A 5 -6.85 45.65 42.96
N PHE A 6 -6.36 44.80 43.87
CA PHE A 6 -5.09 44.12 43.77
C PHE A 6 -5.04 43.08 42.62
N LEU A 7 -6.06 42.22 42.51
CA LEU A 7 -6.20 41.26 41.41
C LEU A 7 -6.36 41.98 40.06
N ARG A 8 -7.11 43.09 40.01
CA ARG A 8 -7.28 43.90 38.78
C ARG A 8 -5.95 44.48 38.28
N LYS A 9 -5.12 45.05 39.16
CA LYS A 9 -3.79 45.58 38.79
C LYS A 9 -2.85 44.47 38.29
N ARG A 10 -2.87 43.29 38.92
CA ARG A 10 -2.08 42.13 38.47
C ARG A 10 -2.53 41.64 37.08
N LEU A 11 -3.83 41.54 36.83
CA LEU A 11 -4.36 41.14 35.52
C LEU A 11 -3.97 42.13 34.42
N VAL A 12 -4.01 43.45 34.70
CA VAL A 12 -3.56 44.49 33.76
C VAL A 12 -2.07 44.37 33.47
N ASN A 13 -1.22 44.17 34.49
CA ASN A 13 0.22 44.00 34.29
C ASN A 13 0.52 42.73 33.47
N ILE A 14 -0.16 41.63 33.74
CA ILE A 14 -0.05 40.39 32.95
C ILE A 14 -0.46 40.64 31.50
N ALA A 15 -1.59 41.32 31.26
CA ALA A 15 -2.04 41.64 29.91
C ALA A 15 -1.04 42.55 29.16
N LEU A 16 -0.43 43.52 29.83
CA LEU A 16 0.60 44.39 29.25
C LEU A 16 1.88 43.62 28.91
N VAL A 17 2.30 42.69 29.78
CA VAL A 17 3.46 41.82 29.50
C VAL A 17 3.18 40.91 28.31
N ILE A 18 1.99 40.30 28.24
CA ILE A 18 1.59 39.46 27.10
C ILE A 18 1.52 40.29 25.82
N ALA A 19 0.89 41.47 25.85
CA ALA A 19 0.81 42.36 24.70
C ALA A 19 2.20 42.81 24.24
N GLY A 20 3.08 43.21 25.17
CA GLY A 20 4.47 43.54 24.87
C GLY A 20 5.22 42.37 24.24
N GLY A 21 5.07 41.16 24.78
CA GLY A 21 5.62 39.94 24.22
C GLY A 21 5.10 39.64 22.80
N LEU A 22 3.79 39.80 22.57
CA LEU A 22 3.16 39.61 21.25
C LEU A 22 3.59 40.67 20.23
N VAL A 23 4.00 41.87 20.66
CA VAL A 23 4.61 42.87 19.78
C VAL A 23 6.05 42.51 19.46
N LEU A 24 6.84 42.13 20.48
CA LEU A 24 8.24 41.75 20.32
C LEU A 24 8.40 40.52 19.41
N ILE A 25 7.49 39.54 19.51
CA ILE A 25 7.55 38.32 18.70
C ILE A 25 7.27 38.58 17.21
N GLN A 26 6.60 39.69 16.85
CA GLN A 26 6.38 40.05 15.43
C GLN A 26 7.67 40.38 14.68
N PHE A 27 8.75 40.71 15.38
CA PHE A 27 10.04 41.05 14.77
C PHE A 27 10.83 39.82 14.32
N ILE A 28 10.47 38.64 14.82
CA ILE A 28 11.01 37.36 14.35
C ILE A 28 10.05 36.86 13.27
N ARG A 29 10.46 36.90 12.00
CA ARG A 29 9.64 36.47 10.86
C ARG A 29 10.40 35.46 10.02
N PRO A 30 10.03 34.17 10.07
CA PRO A 30 10.53 33.18 9.13
C PRO A 30 10.21 33.62 7.69
N GLY A 31 11.20 33.55 6.81
CA GLY A 31 11.02 33.91 5.40
C GLY A 31 10.24 32.82 4.65
N ILE A 32 9.29 33.24 3.80
CA ILE A 32 8.62 32.36 2.84
C ILE A 32 9.18 32.72 1.45
N PRO A 33 9.99 31.85 0.82
CA PRO A 33 10.56 32.15 -0.48
C PRO A 33 9.48 32.11 -1.57
N TYR A 34 9.64 32.91 -2.62
CA TYR A 34 8.78 32.89 -3.82
C TYR A 34 9.62 32.66 -5.08
N PRO A 35 10.19 31.46 -5.28
CA PRO A 35 10.93 31.15 -6.49
C PRO A 35 10.02 31.22 -7.73
N PRO A 36 10.57 31.42 -8.94
CA PRO A 36 9.78 31.39 -10.16
C PRO A 36 9.01 30.06 -10.32
N VAL A 37 7.85 30.13 -10.98
CA VAL A 37 7.12 28.94 -11.44
C VAL A 37 7.81 28.42 -12.70
N THR A 38 8.25 27.16 -12.69
CA THR A 38 8.95 26.52 -13.81
C THR A 38 8.12 25.46 -14.52
N GLY A 39 6.94 25.15 -13.99
CA GLY A 39 5.96 24.25 -14.59
C GLY A 39 4.69 24.20 -13.75
N ASP A 40 3.59 23.73 -14.33
CA ASP A 40 2.30 23.63 -13.66
C ASP A 40 1.48 22.45 -14.19
N ILE A 41 0.55 21.95 -13.39
CA ILE A 41 -0.30 20.85 -13.79
C ILE A 41 -1.30 21.27 -14.87
N GLN A 42 -1.28 20.57 -16.00
CA GLN A 42 -2.31 20.70 -17.02
C GLN A 42 -3.48 19.78 -16.66
N ALA A 43 -4.49 20.35 -15.98
CA ALA A 43 -5.67 19.62 -15.53
C ALA A 43 -6.98 20.27 -16.03
N PRO A 44 -8.09 19.52 -16.10
CA PRO A 44 -9.40 20.08 -16.41
C PRO A 44 -9.77 21.25 -15.47
N PRO A 45 -10.56 22.24 -15.92
CA PRO A 45 -10.84 23.46 -15.14
C PRO A 45 -11.33 23.20 -13.71
N ASP A 46 -12.21 22.20 -13.52
CA ASP A 46 -12.71 21.84 -12.19
C ASP A 46 -11.62 21.27 -11.27
N VAL A 47 -10.71 20.46 -11.81
CA VAL A 47 -9.58 19.90 -11.07
C VAL A 47 -8.60 21.00 -10.70
N ALA A 48 -8.24 21.86 -11.66
CA ALA A 48 -7.35 22.99 -11.42
C ALA A 48 -7.92 23.91 -10.33
N ARG A 49 -9.22 24.26 -10.42
CA ARG A 49 -9.92 25.06 -9.41
C ARG A 49 -9.78 24.46 -8.01
N ILE A 50 -10.00 23.15 -7.88
CA ILE A 50 -9.91 22.44 -6.59
C ILE A 50 -8.48 22.49 -6.04
N LEU A 51 -7.47 22.18 -6.87
CA LEU A 51 -6.06 22.19 -6.47
C LEU A 51 -5.60 23.58 -6.05
N HIS A 52 -5.94 24.62 -6.82
CA HIS A 52 -5.59 25.99 -6.47
C HIS A 52 -6.22 26.44 -5.14
N ALA A 53 -7.48 26.07 -4.88
CA ALA A 53 -8.18 26.46 -3.66
C ALA A 53 -7.70 25.70 -2.41
N SER A 54 -7.32 24.42 -2.57
CA SER A 54 -7.10 23.53 -1.42
C SER A 54 -5.63 23.16 -1.20
N CYS A 55 -4.78 23.27 -2.21
CA CYS A 55 -3.40 22.76 -2.18
C CYS A 55 -2.34 23.86 -2.40
N TYR A 56 -2.57 24.81 -3.31
CA TYR A 56 -1.49 25.69 -3.80
C TYR A 56 -0.92 26.62 -2.74
N ASP A 57 -1.70 27.02 -1.74
CA ASP A 57 -1.17 27.89 -0.68
C ASP A 57 0.02 27.25 0.07
N CYS A 58 0.02 25.93 0.24
CA CYS A 58 1.13 25.20 0.89
C CYS A 58 2.06 24.50 -0.10
N HIS A 59 1.55 24.07 -1.26
CA HIS A 59 2.25 23.22 -2.21
C HIS A 59 2.63 23.93 -3.51
N SER A 60 2.67 25.27 -3.57
CA SER A 60 3.15 25.99 -4.75
C SER A 60 3.97 27.23 -4.36
N ASN A 61 4.73 27.78 -5.32
CA ASN A 61 5.43 29.05 -5.19
C ASN A 61 4.48 30.26 -5.30
N GLU A 62 3.19 30.05 -5.56
CA GLU A 62 2.17 31.09 -5.76
C GLU A 62 1.31 31.32 -4.51
N THR A 63 1.82 30.99 -3.33
CA THR A 63 1.12 31.08 -2.04
C THR A 63 0.44 32.43 -1.81
N LYS A 64 -0.86 32.42 -1.48
CA LYS A 64 -1.67 33.62 -1.23
C LYS A 64 -2.03 33.76 0.25
N LEU A 65 -1.10 34.31 1.03
CA LEU A 65 -1.31 34.55 2.46
C LEU A 65 -2.40 35.60 2.72
N LYS A 66 -3.38 35.26 3.57
CA LYS A 66 -4.34 36.22 4.15
C LYS A 66 -3.60 37.12 5.15
N TRP A 67 -4.22 38.25 5.52
CA TRP A 67 -3.55 39.24 6.37
C TRP A 67 -3.20 38.68 7.76
N PHE A 68 -4.03 37.79 8.30
CA PHE A 68 -3.83 37.18 9.62
C PHE A 68 -2.74 36.10 9.61
N ASP A 69 -2.46 35.47 8.47
CA ASP A 69 -1.35 34.51 8.31
C ASP A 69 0.01 35.18 8.46
N LYS A 70 0.06 36.51 8.35
CA LYS A 70 1.29 37.30 8.44
C LYS A 70 1.59 37.76 9.87
N ILE A 71 0.73 37.43 10.84
CA ILE A 71 0.84 37.85 12.23
C ILE A 71 1.41 36.70 13.08
N ALA A 72 2.46 36.97 13.84
CA ALA A 72 3.05 35.99 14.76
C ALA A 72 2.11 35.76 15.97
N PRO A 73 2.08 34.53 16.53
CA PRO A 73 2.90 33.36 16.17
C PRO A 73 2.36 32.54 14.97
N ALA A 74 1.18 32.85 14.43
CA ALA A 74 0.58 32.07 13.34
C ALA A 74 1.47 32.05 12.08
N SER A 75 2.12 33.17 11.76
CA SER A 75 3.05 33.27 10.62
C SER A 75 4.21 32.29 10.67
N TRP A 76 4.61 31.84 11.85
CA TRP A 76 5.68 30.85 11.99
C TRP A 76 5.21 29.46 11.60
N LEU A 77 4.02 29.07 12.06
CA LEU A 77 3.38 27.80 11.67
C LEU A 77 3.10 27.76 10.17
N VAL A 78 2.62 28.88 9.62
CA VAL A 78 2.35 29.00 8.19
C VAL A 78 3.63 28.82 7.37
N ALA A 79 4.72 29.50 7.74
CA ALA A 79 5.99 29.37 7.05
C ALA A 79 6.54 27.94 7.10
N ASP A 80 6.40 27.28 8.25
CA ASP A 80 6.82 25.89 8.45
C ASP A 80 6.01 24.92 7.58
N HIS A 81 4.67 25.01 7.60
CA HIS A 81 3.80 24.18 6.76
C HIS A 81 4.04 24.39 5.26
N ILE A 82 4.31 25.62 4.81
CA ILE A 82 4.62 25.89 3.40
C ILE A 82 5.97 25.26 3.02
N ARG A 83 6.98 25.37 3.90
CA ARG A 83 8.28 24.77 3.68
C ARG A 83 8.17 23.25 3.56
N GLU A 84 7.55 22.59 4.54
CA GLU A 84 7.35 21.14 4.53
C GLU A 84 6.45 20.68 3.38
N GLY A 85 5.39 21.44 3.08
CA GLY A 85 4.48 21.18 1.97
C GLY A 85 5.23 21.15 0.63
N ARG A 86 6.02 22.20 0.34
CA ARG A 86 6.81 22.28 -0.89
C ARG A 86 7.95 21.28 -0.97
N GLU A 87 8.55 20.89 0.17
CA GLU A 87 9.55 19.83 0.25
C GLU A 87 8.95 18.47 -0.15
N ALA A 88 7.71 18.18 0.27
CA ALA A 88 7.00 16.95 -0.08
C ALA A 88 6.46 16.97 -1.52
N LEU A 89 5.86 18.08 -1.95
CA LEU A 89 5.31 18.27 -3.29
C LEU A 89 5.18 19.76 -3.62
N ASN A 90 5.72 20.18 -4.76
CA ASN A 90 5.58 21.56 -5.26
C ASN A 90 4.98 21.59 -6.68
N PHE A 91 3.73 22.05 -6.82
CA PHE A 91 3.07 22.20 -8.11
C PHE A 91 3.79 23.18 -9.04
N SER A 92 4.54 24.16 -8.51
CA SER A 92 5.25 25.13 -9.34
C SER A 92 6.50 24.60 -10.03
N ASN A 93 6.92 23.36 -9.74
CA ASN A 93 7.98 22.66 -10.47
C ASN A 93 7.47 21.36 -11.12
N TRP A 94 6.16 21.26 -11.38
CA TRP A 94 5.50 20.05 -11.87
C TRP A 94 6.20 19.41 -13.07
N ASP A 95 6.71 20.23 -13.98
CA ASP A 95 7.36 19.74 -15.20
C ASP A 95 8.75 19.12 -14.99
N SER A 96 9.35 19.30 -13.82
CA SER A 96 10.60 18.65 -13.44
C SER A 96 10.42 17.18 -13.03
N LEU A 97 9.19 16.79 -12.65
CA LEU A 97 8.88 15.44 -12.20
C LEU A 97 8.75 14.48 -13.39
N SER A 98 9.16 13.23 -13.20
CA SER A 98 8.88 12.17 -14.18
C SER A 98 7.37 11.93 -14.31
N ALA A 99 6.90 11.42 -15.45
CA ALA A 99 5.48 11.10 -15.61
C ALA A 99 4.97 10.09 -14.55
N GLY A 100 5.83 9.18 -14.11
CA GLY A 100 5.55 8.24 -13.03
C GLY A 100 5.35 8.95 -11.68
N ASP A 101 6.25 9.88 -11.34
CA ASP A 101 6.19 10.63 -10.07
C ASP A 101 5.00 11.58 -10.04
N ARG A 102 4.70 12.27 -11.15
CA ARG A 102 3.49 13.10 -11.29
C ARG A 102 2.22 12.30 -10.97
N LYS A 103 2.10 11.10 -11.56
CA LYS A 103 0.96 10.20 -11.31
C LYS A 103 0.94 9.73 -9.85
N ALA A 104 2.07 9.25 -9.33
CA ALA A 104 2.15 8.74 -7.95
C ALA A 104 1.79 9.82 -6.93
N ASN A 105 2.26 11.06 -7.12
CA ASN A 105 1.94 12.19 -6.28
C ASN A 105 0.44 12.54 -6.32
N LEU A 106 -0.22 12.48 -7.47
CA LEU A 106 -1.67 12.70 -7.54
C LEU A 106 -2.47 11.63 -6.81
N PHE A 107 -2.12 10.35 -6.98
CA PHE A 107 -2.75 9.26 -6.22
C PHE A 107 -2.51 9.42 -4.71
N LEU A 108 -1.29 9.79 -4.30
CA LEU A 108 -0.98 10.04 -2.90
C LEU A 108 -1.79 11.22 -2.35
N SER A 109 -1.90 12.32 -3.09
CA SER A 109 -2.69 13.49 -2.69
C SER A 109 -4.16 13.13 -2.46
N VAL A 110 -4.78 12.35 -3.35
CA VAL A 110 -6.17 11.89 -3.16
C VAL A 110 -6.29 11.00 -1.92
N ASN A 111 -5.30 10.13 -1.66
CA ASN A 111 -5.28 9.32 -0.45
C ASN A 111 -5.17 10.18 0.82
N GLN A 112 -4.28 11.17 0.87
CA GLN A 112 -4.16 12.08 2.02
C GLN A 112 -5.47 12.84 2.27
N VAL A 113 -6.17 13.24 1.20
CA VAL A 113 -7.50 13.85 1.31
C VAL A 113 -8.52 12.86 1.88
N MET A 114 -8.55 11.62 1.40
CA MET A 114 -9.45 10.58 1.91
C MET A 114 -9.17 10.22 3.37
N PHE A 115 -7.91 10.32 3.81
CA PHE A 115 -7.51 10.13 5.21
C PHE A 115 -7.86 11.32 6.11
N GLY A 116 -8.34 12.44 5.54
CA GLY A 116 -8.61 13.67 6.29
C GLY A 116 -7.36 14.34 6.85
N THR A 117 -6.17 13.97 6.36
CA THR A 117 -4.90 14.59 6.76
C THR A 117 -4.61 15.84 5.94
N MET A 118 -5.16 15.93 4.72
CA MET A 118 -5.02 17.08 3.84
C MET A 118 -6.37 17.61 3.33
N PRO A 119 -6.56 18.94 3.26
CA PRO A 119 -5.70 19.96 3.88
C PRO A 119 -5.72 19.84 5.40
N LEU A 120 -4.66 20.34 6.06
CA LEU A 120 -4.52 20.21 7.52
C LEU A 120 -5.78 20.70 8.24
N PRO A 121 -6.35 19.95 9.22
CA PRO A 121 -7.53 20.38 9.96
C PRO A 121 -7.36 21.74 10.64
N SER A 122 -6.15 22.05 11.13
CA SER A 122 -5.81 23.35 11.71
C SER A 122 -5.86 24.49 10.68
N TYR A 123 -5.50 24.23 9.43
CA TYR A 123 -5.57 25.20 8.35
C TYR A 123 -7.02 25.50 7.97
N THR A 124 -7.82 24.47 7.72
CA THR A 124 -9.23 24.63 7.30
C THR A 124 -10.15 25.21 8.38
N ALA A 125 -9.73 25.21 9.65
CA ALA A 125 -10.44 25.90 10.72
C ALA A 125 -10.52 27.42 10.51
N PHE A 126 -9.51 28.01 9.86
CA PHE A 126 -9.45 29.45 9.53
C PHE A 126 -9.54 29.72 8.02
N HIS A 127 -9.40 28.67 7.19
CA HIS A 127 -9.47 28.69 5.74
C HIS A 127 -10.57 27.74 5.25
N GLY A 128 -11.82 28.07 5.57
CA GLY A 128 -12.97 27.23 5.19
C GLY A 128 -13.15 27.07 3.67
N ASP A 129 -12.61 28.01 2.90
CA ASP A 129 -12.52 28.00 1.43
C ASP A 129 -11.63 26.89 0.86
N ALA A 130 -10.66 26.41 1.64
CA ALA A 130 -9.80 25.29 1.25
C ALA A 130 -10.41 23.92 1.59
N ARG A 131 -11.58 23.87 2.25
CA ARG A 131 -12.20 22.60 2.63
C ARG A 131 -12.77 21.89 1.39
N LEU A 132 -12.33 20.66 1.17
CA LEU A 132 -12.83 19.80 0.10
C LEU A 132 -14.19 19.19 0.45
N THR A 133 -15.14 19.26 -0.49
CA THR A 133 -16.42 18.55 -0.39
C THR A 133 -16.31 17.14 -0.96
N GLU A 134 -17.26 16.25 -0.64
CA GLU A 134 -17.33 14.91 -1.27
C GLU A 134 -17.39 14.98 -2.80
N LYS A 135 -18.05 16.01 -3.34
CA LYS A 135 -18.10 16.27 -4.78
C LYS A 135 -16.71 16.58 -5.33
N ASP A 136 -15.94 17.45 -4.66
CA ASP A 136 -14.57 17.78 -5.07
C ASP A 136 -13.67 16.54 -5.02
N ILE A 137 -13.79 15.72 -3.96
CA ILE A 137 -13.04 14.46 -3.82
C ILE A 137 -13.37 13.51 -4.97
N ASN A 138 -14.65 13.36 -5.34
CA ASN A 138 -15.06 12.50 -6.44
C ASN A 138 -14.57 13.00 -7.80
N ILE A 139 -14.53 14.32 -8.02
CA ILE A 139 -13.90 14.92 -9.21
C ILE A 139 -12.42 14.54 -9.27
N LEU A 140 -11.68 14.69 -8.17
CA LEU A 140 -10.27 14.32 -8.10
C LEU A 140 -10.05 12.82 -8.32
N LYS A 141 -10.83 11.95 -7.66
CA LYS A 141 -10.76 10.49 -7.85
C LYS A 141 -11.00 10.11 -9.31
N THR A 142 -12.00 10.72 -9.95
CA THR A 142 -12.32 10.43 -11.36
C THR A 142 -11.18 10.82 -12.29
N TYR A 143 -10.64 12.03 -12.12
CA TYR A 143 -9.50 12.50 -12.91
C TYR A 143 -8.26 11.63 -12.70
N VAL A 144 -7.87 11.41 -11.45
CA VAL A 144 -6.65 10.67 -11.10
C VAL A 144 -6.76 9.19 -11.47
N GLY A 145 -7.92 8.57 -11.27
CA GLY A 145 -8.20 7.19 -11.72
C GLY A 145 -8.04 7.02 -13.23
N GLY A 146 -8.45 8.03 -14.02
CA GLY A 146 -8.27 8.05 -15.48
C GLY A 146 -6.81 8.10 -15.94
N LEU A 147 -5.86 8.45 -15.06
CA LEU A 147 -4.42 8.47 -15.38
C LEU A 147 -3.76 7.08 -15.32
N ALA A 148 -4.49 6.06 -14.89
CA ALA A 148 -3.99 4.70 -14.72
C ALA A 148 -4.77 3.67 -15.55
N PRO A 149 -4.81 3.80 -16.90
CA PRO A 149 -5.44 2.79 -17.73
C PRO A 149 -4.69 1.46 -17.64
N VAL A 150 -5.43 0.36 -17.74
CA VAL A 150 -4.85 -0.98 -17.86
C VAL A 150 -4.00 -1.03 -19.13
N LYS A 151 -2.71 -1.36 -18.98
CA LYS A 151 -1.76 -1.46 -20.10
C LYS A 151 -1.43 -2.92 -20.39
N ILE A 152 -1.62 -3.32 -21.66
CA ILE A 152 -1.14 -4.61 -22.17
C ILE A 152 0.40 -4.60 -22.09
N SER A 153 0.97 -5.72 -21.66
CA SER A 153 2.42 -5.87 -21.53
C SER A 153 3.06 -6.11 -22.88
N ASP A 154 4.13 -5.37 -23.17
CA ASP A 154 4.95 -5.62 -24.35
C ASP A 154 5.89 -6.82 -24.16
N THR A 155 6.49 -7.26 -25.26
CA THR A 155 7.45 -8.38 -25.28
C THR A 155 8.67 -8.12 -24.39
N SER A 156 9.07 -6.85 -24.18
CA SER A 156 10.21 -6.50 -23.33
C SER A 156 9.91 -6.79 -21.86
N ARG A 157 8.76 -6.35 -21.35
CA ARG A 157 8.31 -6.61 -19.98
C ARG A 157 8.14 -8.11 -19.72
N ILE A 158 7.56 -8.83 -20.69
CA ILE A 158 7.44 -10.29 -20.62
C ILE A 158 8.83 -10.96 -20.57
N GLY A 159 9.74 -10.53 -21.42
CA GLY A 159 11.12 -11.05 -21.47
C GLY A 159 11.89 -10.83 -20.16
N VAL A 160 11.75 -9.65 -19.54
CA VAL A 160 12.37 -9.34 -18.23
C VAL A 160 11.87 -10.28 -17.14
N ALA A 161 10.55 -10.46 -17.03
CA ALA A 161 9.96 -11.35 -16.03
C ALA A 161 10.33 -12.83 -16.26
N GLN A 162 10.33 -13.28 -17.53
CA GLN A 162 10.76 -14.64 -17.87
C GLN A 162 12.23 -14.87 -17.49
N LYS A 163 13.11 -13.90 -17.79
CA LYS A 163 14.52 -13.95 -17.42
C LYS A 163 14.70 -14.03 -15.90
N GLN A 164 14.01 -13.16 -15.14
CA GLN A 164 14.07 -13.19 -13.68
C GLN A 164 13.64 -14.56 -13.13
N PHE A 165 12.52 -15.09 -13.63
CA PHE A 165 12.03 -16.39 -13.18
C PHE A 165 13.03 -17.52 -13.49
N SER A 166 13.55 -17.58 -14.71
CA SER A 166 14.51 -18.62 -15.10
C SER A 166 15.79 -18.56 -14.26
N GLN A 167 16.28 -17.36 -13.95
CA GLN A 167 17.45 -17.19 -13.07
C GLN A 167 17.13 -17.60 -11.62
N TRP A 168 15.96 -17.22 -11.10
CA TRP A 168 15.52 -17.61 -9.76
C TRP A 168 15.34 -19.12 -9.61
N ALA A 169 14.65 -19.76 -10.55
CA ALA A 169 14.43 -21.20 -10.57
C ALA A 169 15.76 -21.98 -10.65
N ALA A 170 16.75 -21.46 -11.37
CA ALA A 170 18.09 -22.02 -11.44
C ALA A 170 18.96 -21.75 -10.19
N GLY A 171 18.43 -21.08 -9.16
CA GLY A 171 19.18 -20.71 -7.95
C GLY A 171 20.19 -19.57 -8.17
N ALA A 172 20.12 -18.85 -9.30
CA ALA A 172 21.02 -17.73 -9.61
C ALA A 172 20.55 -16.39 -9.01
N LEU A 173 19.35 -16.34 -8.41
CA LEU A 173 18.83 -15.17 -7.70
C LEU A 173 18.28 -15.55 -6.31
N PRO A 174 18.50 -14.70 -5.29
CA PRO A 174 19.30 -13.48 -5.33
C PRO A 174 20.79 -13.80 -5.54
N ALA A 175 21.49 -12.97 -6.31
CA ALA A 175 22.94 -13.16 -6.56
C ALA A 175 23.79 -12.91 -5.30
N VAL A 176 23.18 -12.34 -4.26
CA VAL A 176 23.80 -12.06 -2.96
C VAL A 176 23.47 -13.22 -2.04
N THR A 177 24.50 -13.95 -1.60
CA THR A 177 24.35 -15.07 -0.65
C THR A 177 23.92 -14.59 0.74
N ASP A 178 24.23 -13.33 1.08
CA ASP A 178 23.87 -12.68 2.35
C ASP A 178 23.15 -11.35 2.08
N VAL A 179 21.81 -11.39 2.05
CA VAL A 179 20.98 -10.18 1.91
C VAL A 179 21.26 -9.24 3.07
N GLN A 180 21.70 -8.02 2.74
CA GLN A 180 22.08 -7.05 3.77
C GLN A 180 20.86 -6.60 4.59
N PRO A 181 21.01 -6.42 5.92
CA PRO A 181 19.96 -5.83 6.74
C PRO A 181 19.53 -4.45 6.25
N ALA A 182 18.30 -4.06 6.57
CA ALA A 182 17.88 -2.68 6.41
C ALA A 182 18.73 -1.75 7.29
N PRO A 183 18.85 -0.44 6.97
CA PRO A 183 19.68 0.49 7.74
C PRO A 183 19.35 0.56 9.24
N ASN A 184 18.13 0.17 9.64
CA ASN A 184 17.67 0.07 11.03
C ASN A 184 17.97 -1.27 11.71
N GLY A 185 18.79 -2.11 11.09
CA GLY A 185 19.25 -3.39 11.64
C GLY A 185 18.25 -4.54 11.52
N ILE A 186 17.08 -4.34 10.89
CA ILE A 186 16.14 -5.43 10.65
C ILE A 186 16.70 -6.32 9.53
N PRO A 187 16.95 -7.62 9.79
CA PRO A 187 17.44 -8.54 8.77
C PRO A 187 16.32 -8.90 7.78
N TYR A 188 16.72 -9.38 6.61
CA TYR A 188 15.77 -10.00 5.68
C TYR A 188 15.22 -11.30 6.30
N ILE A 189 13.89 -11.46 6.34
CA ILE A 189 13.25 -12.61 6.98
C ILE A 189 13.00 -13.67 5.93
N HIS A 190 13.84 -14.71 5.88
CA HIS A 190 13.80 -15.69 4.80
C HIS A 190 12.55 -16.59 4.76
N GLY A 191 12.05 -16.99 5.93
CA GLY A 191 10.92 -17.93 6.06
C GLY A 191 9.55 -17.37 5.64
N TYR A 192 9.45 -16.11 5.19
CA TYR A 192 8.17 -15.48 4.87
C TYR A 192 7.43 -16.11 3.69
N ARG A 193 8.17 -16.76 2.78
CA ARG A 193 7.59 -17.46 1.62
C ARG A 193 6.72 -18.66 1.99
N ASP A 194 6.83 -19.11 3.23
CA ASP A 194 6.11 -20.25 3.80
C ASP A 194 4.90 -19.82 4.64
N TRP A 195 4.69 -18.52 4.78
CA TRP A 195 3.59 -17.93 5.55
C TRP A 195 2.27 -17.95 4.76
N GLN A 196 1.16 -17.81 5.49
CA GLN A 196 -0.17 -17.83 4.90
C GLN A 196 -0.58 -16.44 4.40
N ILE A 197 -1.48 -16.41 3.42
CA ILE A 197 -2.03 -15.17 2.90
C ILE A 197 -2.97 -14.54 3.93
N VAL A 198 -2.73 -13.28 4.23
CA VAL A 198 -3.63 -12.39 4.97
C VAL A 198 -4.56 -11.68 4.00
N ASN A 199 -4.00 -11.13 2.92
CA ASN A 199 -4.77 -10.46 1.86
C ASN A 199 -3.94 -10.33 0.58
N ILE A 200 -4.58 -9.93 -0.52
CA ILE A 200 -3.95 -9.54 -1.78
C ILE A 200 -4.45 -8.16 -2.19
N SER A 201 -3.69 -7.47 -3.05
CA SER A 201 -4.06 -6.15 -3.54
C SER A 201 -3.65 -5.96 -5.00
N ASP A 202 -4.62 -5.63 -5.85
CA ASP A 202 -4.40 -5.06 -7.17
C ASP A 202 -4.15 -3.57 -7.02
N ARG A 203 -2.96 -3.12 -7.43
CA ARG A 203 -2.54 -1.73 -7.39
C ARG A 203 -2.50 -1.16 -8.79
N PHE A 204 -3.69 -0.94 -9.32
CA PHE A 204 -3.87 -0.40 -10.67
C PHE A 204 -3.24 0.98 -10.83
N ASP A 205 -3.12 1.76 -9.74
CA ASP A 205 -2.45 3.06 -9.73
C ASP A 205 -0.99 2.99 -10.22
N ASN A 206 -0.28 1.92 -9.88
CA ASN A 206 1.13 1.74 -10.26
C ASN A 206 1.43 0.45 -11.03
N GLY A 207 0.40 -0.31 -11.42
CA GLY A 207 0.53 -1.53 -12.22
C GLY A 207 1.24 -2.66 -11.48
N THR A 208 1.07 -2.73 -10.16
CA THR A 208 1.59 -3.85 -9.34
C THR A 208 0.47 -4.71 -8.79
N MET A 209 0.75 -5.98 -8.52
CA MET A 209 -0.10 -6.83 -7.70
C MET A 209 0.68 -7.29 -6.48
N ARG A 210 0.00 -7.43 -5.35
CA ARG A 210 0.65 -7.66 -4.07
C ARG A 210 0.00 -8.79 -3.30
N ALA A 211 0.81 -9.54 -2.58
CA ALA A 211 0.36 -10.47 -1.56
C ALA A 211 0.89 -10.01 -0.20
N ILE A 212 0.01 -10.00 0.79
CA ILE A 212 0.33 -9.77 2.20
C ILE A 212 0.29 -11.13 2.88
N LEU A 213 1.43 -11.58 3.36
CA LEU A 213 1.60 -12.83 4.07
C LEU A 213 1.77 -12.56 5.57
N GLY A 214 1.25 -13.44 6.41
CA GLY A 214 1.30 -13.33 7.87
C GLY A 214 1.89 -14.60 8.48
N ASN A 215 2.81 -14.41 9.43
CA ASN A 215 3.34 -15.53 10.22
C ASN A 215 2.24 -16.15 11.11
N ASP A 216 2.55 -17.28 11.75
CA ASP A 216 1.56 -18.01 12.56
C ASP A 216 0.93 -17.15 13.67
N VAL A 217 1.68 -16.22 14.26
CA VAL A 217 1.15 -15.28 15.27
C VAL A 217 0.08 -14.37 14.67
N ALA A 218 0.34 -13.80 13.48
CA ALA A 218 -0.64 -12.99 12.77
C ALA A 218 -1.88 -13.81 12.37
N ILE A 219 -1.70 -15.03 11.85
CA ILE A 219 -2.83 -15.88 11.44
C ILE A 219 -3.67 -16.32 12.65
N GLN A 220 -3.04 -16.64 13.78
CA GLN A 220 -3.75 -16.92 15.03
C GLN A 220 -4.54 -15.72 15.52
N ALA A 221 -3.98 -14.50 15.41
CA ALA A 221 -4.68 -13.27 15.75
C ALA A 221 -5.92 -13.06 14.86
N ILE A 222 -5.80 -13.30 13.55
CA ILE A 222 -6.94 -13.24 12.60
C ILE A 222 -8.02 -14.25 13.00
N ASN A 223 -7.64 -15.51 13.23
CA ASN A 223 -8.57 -16.57 13.64
C ASN A 223 -9.29 -16.28 14.97
N LYS A 224 -8.67 -15.51 15.87
CA LYS A 224 -9.25 -15.10 17.16
C LYS A 224 -9.94 -13.75 17.12
N HIS A 225 -9.93 -13.06 15.96
CA HIS A 225 -10.40 -11.68 15.80
C HIS A 225 -9.71 -10.68 16.77
N GLN A 226 -8.41 -10.88 17.01
CA GLN A 226 -7.57 -10.09 17.94
C GLN A 226 -6.49 -9.34 17.16
N THR A 227 -6.89 -8.46 16.26
CA THR A 227 -5.99 -7.79 15.30
C THR A 227 -5.82 -6.29 15.52
N ASN A 228 -6.45 -5.72 16.55
CA ASN A 228 -6.29 -4.30 16.87
C ASN A 228 -6.29 -4.08 18.41
N PRO A 229 -5.11 -3.93 19.04
CA PRO A 229 -3.79 -4.01 18.42
C PRO A 229 -3.42 -5.44 18.02
N TRP A 230 -2.46 -5.58 17.10
CA TRP A 230 -1.85 -6.87 16.79
C TRP A 230 -0.97 -7.33 17.96
N PRO A 231 -0.89 -8.63 18.25
CA PRO A 231 -0.01 -9.15 19.30
C PRO A 231 1.46 -9.02 18.91
N ASN A 232 2.32 -8.77 19.90
CA ASN A 232 3.78 -8.80 19.71
C ASN A 232 4.22 -10.14 19.10
N GLY A 233 5.16 -10.07 18.16
CA GLY A 233 5.59 -11.22 17.36
C GLY A 233 4.78 -11.43 16.09
N ALA A 234 3.67 -10.73 15.86
CA ALA A 234 3.01 -10.71 14.56
C ALA A 234 3.94 -10.06 13.51
N ILE A 235 4.08 -10.71 12.36
CA ILE A 235 4.89 -10.20 11.25
C ILE A 235 4.09 -10.28 9.95
N PHE A 236 4.11 -9.19 9.20
CA PHE A 236 3.62 -9.17 7.83
C PHE A 236 4.77 -9.09 6.85
N ALA A 237 4.68 -9.87 5.77
CA ALA A 237 5.50 -9.71 4.58
C ALA A 237 4.62 -9.28 3.41
N LYS A 238 4.89 -8.12 2.82
CA LYS A 238 4.20 -7.66 1.62
C LYS A 238 5.12 -7.81 0.42
N VAL A 239 4.72 -8.66 -0.49
CA VAL A 239 5.44 -8.95 -1.74
C VAL A 239 4.73 -8.25 -2.86
N ALA A 240 5.46 -7.54 -3.73
CA ALA A 240 4.89 -6.84 -4.86
C ALA A 240 5.55 -7.30 -6.16
N TRP A 241 4.71 -7.64 -7.14
CA TRP A 241 5.11 -7.97 -8.51
C TRP A 241 4.54 -6.96 -9.48
N GLU A 242 5.22 -6.76 -10.59
CA GLU A 242 4.63 -6.10 -11.74
C GLU A 242 3.46 -6.90 -12.30
N GLN A 243 2.45 -6.22 -12.83
CA GLN A 243 1.36 -6.88 -13.56
C GLN A 243 1.76 -7.14 -15.00
N LEU A 244 1.74 -8.42 -15.40
CA LEU A 244 1.85 -8.84 -16.80
C LEU A 244 0.47 -9.10 -17.38
N THR A 245 -0.14 -8.03 -17.88
CA THR A 245 -1.46 -8.07 -18.51
C THR A 245 -1.40 -8.47 -19.97
N ASP A 246 -2.21 -9.46 -20.37
CA ASP A 246 -2.35 -9.92 -21.75
C ASP A 246 -3.47 -9.18 -22.52
N SER A 247 -3.71 -9.59 -23.78
CA SER A 247 -4.78 -9.04 -24.62
C SER A 247 -6.20 -9.40 -24.15
N SER A 248 -6.33 -10.43 -23.32
CA SER A 248 -7.59 -10.79 -22.64
C SER A 248 -7.85 -9.91 -21.42
N LEU A 249 -6.92 -9.04 -21.04
CA LEU A 249 -6.90 -8.22 -19.83
C LEU A 249 -6.76 -9.05 -18.54
N VAL A 250 -6.15 -10.23 -18.65
CA VAL A 250 -5.75 -11.04 -17.51
C VAL A 250 -4.31 -10.69 -17.16
N ALA A 251 -4.07 -10.28 -15.92
CA ALA A 251 -2.75 -9.98 -15.39
C ALA A 251 -2.21 -11.14 -14.56
N ASN A 252 -1.03 -11.63 -14.91
CA ASN A 252 -0.24 -12.58 -14.12
C ASN A 252 0.88 -11.87 -13.38
N THR A 253 1.46 -12.49 -12.35
CA THR A 253 2.65 -11.94 -11.69
C THR A 253 3.84 -11.87 -12.64
N GLY A 254 4.43 -10.69 -12.76
CA GLY A 254 5.67 -10.43 -13.47
C GLY A 254 6.86 -10.33 -12.55
N GLU A 255 7.75 -9.40 -12.87
CA GLU A 255 8.98 -9.18 -12.12
C GLU A 255 8.69 -8.81 -10.66
N LEU A 256 9.36 -9.46 -9.71
CA LEU A 256 9.39 -9.03 -8.32
C LEU A 256 9.93 -7.58 -8.23
N LYS A 257 9.17 -6.69 -7.60
CA LYS A 257 9.57 -5.29 -7.38
C LYS A 257 10.15 -5.07 -6.00
N GLN A 258 9.53 -5.64 -4.98
CA GLN A 258 9.95 -5.44 -3.60
C GLN A 258 9.29 -6.42 -2.64
N VAL A 259 9.94 -6.55 -1.47
CA VAL A 259 9.40 -7.21 -0.28
C VAL A 259 9.51 -6.22 0.89
N GLU A 260 8.45 -6.11 1.67
CA GLU A 260 8.36 -5.23 2.84
C GLU A 260 8.00 -6.04 4.08
N PHE A 261 8.59 -5.71 5.23
CA PHE A 261 8.23 -6.31 6.52
C PHE A 261 7.69 -5.27 7.50
N MET A 262 6.64 -5.65 8.21
CA MET A 262 6.15 -4.99 9.42
C MET A 262 6.22 -5.98 10.57
N ILE A 263 6.97 -5.66 11.63
CA ILE A 263 7.24 -6.55 12.78
C ILE A 263 6.68 -5.94 14.05
N LYS A 264 5.68 -6.56 14.69
CA LYS A 264 5.08 -6.04 15.92
C LYS A 264 5.95 -6.34 17.13
N ASP A 265 6.40 -5.29 17.81
CA ASP A 265 7.00 -5.35 19.15
C ASP A 265 6.91 -3.95 19.77
N ASP A 266 5.92 -3.76 20.64
CA ASP A 266 5.59 -2.47 21.25
C ASP A 266 6.74 -1.86 22.07
N LYS A 267 7.58 -2.69 22.68
CA LYS A 267 8.73 -2.27 23.49
C LYS A 267 9.95 -2.00 22.61
N LYS A 268 10.31 -2.94 21.74
CA LYS A 268 11.49 -2.82 20.88
C LYS A 268 11.36 -1.67 19.89
N TYR A 269 10.15 -1.43 19.40
CA TYR A 269 9.87 -0.44 18.37
C TYR A 269 9.01 0.73 18.88
N ALA A 270 9.12 1.07 20.18
CA ALA A 270 8.33 2.14 20.80
C ALA A 270 8.44 3.49 20.06
N ASN A 271 9.63 3.81 19.53
CA ASN A 271 9.88 5.06 18.79
C ASN A 271 9.36 5.04 17.34
N THR A 272 8.89 3.90 16.85
CA THR A 272 8.43 3.69 15.48
C THR A 272 7.02 3.09 15.45
N ALA A 273 6.18 3.60 16.37
CA ALA A 273 4.78 3.23 16.52
C ALA A 273 4.53 1.77 16.93
N GLY A 274 5.50 1.14 17.63
CA GLY A 274 5.42 -0.27 18.05
C GLY A 274 5.64 -1.27 16.92
N TRP A 275 6.13 -0.81 15.77
CA TRP A 275 6.39 -1.61 14.57
C TRP A 275 7.81 -1.42 14.06
N GLY A 276 8.46 -2.52 13.70
CA GLY A 276 9.68 -2.53 12.90
C GLY A 276 9.33 -2.47 11.42
N TRP A 277 9.97 -1.57 10.68
CA TRP A 277 9.66 -1.30 9.27
C TRP A 277 10.88 -1.57 8.41
N ALA A 278 10.75 -2.41 7.39
CA ALA A 278 11.86 -2.68 6.48
C ALA A 278 11.36 -3.02 5.07
N ARG A 279 12.19 -2.74 4.06
CA ARG A 279 11.86 -2.94 2.64
C ARG A 279 13.13 -3.29 1.86
N TRP A 280 13.02 -4.24 0.93
CA TRP A 280 14.05 -4.61 -0.02
C TRP A 280 13.48 -4.52 -1.43
N LYS A 281 14.29 -4.05 -2.39
CA LYS A 281 13.86 -3.79 -3.76
C LYS A 281 14.62 -4.67 -4.75
N GLY A 282 13.95 -5.05 -5.83
CA GLY A 282 14.54 -5.71 -7.00
C GLY A 282 15.10 -7.11 -6.73
N ASN A 283 15.88 -7.58 -7.70
CA ASN A 283 16.36 -8.96 -7.81
C ASN A 283 17.58 -9.24 -6.93
N ASP A 284 18.30 -8.18 -6.58
CA ASP A 284 19.44 -8.18 -5.66
C ASP A 284 19.02 -8.04 -4.21
N LEU A 285 17.71 -7.88 -3.93
CA LEU A 285 17.18 -7.59 -2.60
C LEU A 285 18.00 -6.49 -1.94
N LYS A 286 18.05 -5.31 -2.59
CA LYS A 286 18.75 -4.17 -2.01
C LYS A 286 17.91 -3.53 -0.90
N PRO A 287 18.43 -3.35 0.33
CA PRO A 287 17.67 -2.69 1.39
C PRO A 287 17.35 -1.24 1.01
N TYR A 288 16.13 -0.82 1.32
CA TYR A 288 15.65 0.55 1.14
C TYR A 288 16.09 1.44 2.31
N GLY A 289 16.30 2.72 2.01
CA GLY A 289 16.76 3.73 2.97
C GLY A 289 18.28 3.89 2.96
N LYS A 290 18.75 5.05 3.42
CA LYS A 290 20.18 5.36 3.55
C LYS A 290 20.64 5.45 5.01
N THR A 291 19.73 5.81 5.91
CA THR A 291 19.99 6.16 7.31
C THR A 291 18.85 5.64 8.17
N LEU A 292 19.04 5.54 9.49
CA LEU A 292 18.01 5.13 10.45
C LEU A 292 16.69 5.91 10.34
N THR A 293 16.75 7.17 9.89
CA THR A 293 15.59 8.06 9.76
C THR A 293 14.61 7.64 8.66
N PHE A 294 14.97 6.74 7.75
CA PHE A 294 14.03 6.25 6.71
C PHE A 294 12.76 5.65 7.32
N THR A 295 12.86 5.08 8.52
CA THR A 295 11.70 4.46 9.20
C THR A 295 10.59 5.47 9.45
N GLN A 296 10.92 6.76 9.61
CA GLN A 296 9.91 7.80 9.80
C GLN A 296 9.05 8.01 8.54
N GLU A 297 9.59 7.75 7.35
CA GLU A 297 8.79 7.77 6.10
C GLU A 297 7.69 6.70 6.16
N CYS A 298 8.00 5.51 6.68
CA CYS A 298 7.04 4.43 6.86
C CYS A 298 5.98 4.80 7.92
N VAL A 299 6.42 5.27 9.09
CA VAL A 299 5.52 5.67 10.19
C VAL A 299 4.58 6.78 9.74
N ASN A 300 5.09 7.84 9.10
CA ASN A 300 4.27 8.96 8.64
C ASN A 300 3.22 8.52 7.61
N CYS A 301 3.59 7.63 6.68
CA CYS A 301 2.66 7.10 5.69
C CYS A 301 1.57 6.22 6.35
N HIS A 302 1.90 5.49 7.40
CA HIS A 302 0.97 4.64 8.13
C HIS A 302 0.22 5.33 9.28
N GLN A 303 0.60 6.56 9.63
CA GLN A 303 -0.01 7.37 10.69
C GLN A 303 -1.53 7.52 10.58
N PRO A 304 -2.13 7.68 9.37
CA PRO A 304 -3.59 7.70 9.23
C PRO A 304 -4.28 6.46 9.79
N MET A 305 -3.59 5.31 9.80
CA MET A 305 -4.09 4.03 10.29
C MET A 305 -3.77 3.78 11.77
N LYS A 306 -3.37 4.80 12.55
CA LYS A 306 -3.04 4.64 13.99
C LYS A 306 -4.15 3.96 14.81
N ASN A 307 -5.42 4.17 14.44
CA ASN A 307 -6.58 3.57 15.12
C ASN A 307 -6.84 2.13 14.68
N ASN A 308 -6.12 1.63 13.66
CA ASN A 308 -6.09 0.25 13.20
C ASN A 308 -4.68 -0.35 13.36
N ASP A 309 -4.01 0.05 14.45
CA ASP A 309 -2.64 -0.34 14.78
C ASP A 309 -1.64 -0.18 13.62
N PHE A 310 -1.79 0.92 12.86
CA PHE A 310 -0.93 1.29 11.73
C PHE A 310 -1.00 0.33 10.53
N VAL A 311 -1.99 -0.56 10.46
CA VAL A 311 -2.14 -1.53 9.36
C VAL A 311 -3.27 -1.11 8.41
N PHE A 312 -2.94 -0.93 7.12
CA PHE A 312 -3.94 -0.67 6.07
C PHE A 312 -4.73 -1.90 5.68
N THR A 313 -4.08 -3.07 5.69
CA THR A 313 -4.63 -4.31 5.15
C THR A 313 -5.79 -4.80 6.02
N PRO A 314 -7.02 -4.90 5.47
CA PRO A 314 -8.10 -5.56 6.18
C PRO A 314 -7.87 -7.08 6.16
N THR A 315 -8.39 -7.78 7.16
CA THR A 315 -8.42 -9.25 7.17
C THR A 315 -9.58 -9.74 6.31
N MET A 316 -9.39 -10.83 5.57
CA MET A 316 -10.53 -11.51 4.93
C MET A 316 -11.51 -12.04 6.00
N ALA A 317 -12.80 -11.97 5.72
CA ALA A 317 -13.80 -12.60 6.57
C ALA A 317 -13.68 -14.13 6.49
N ASP A 318 -14.10 -14.85 7.54
CA ASP A 318 -13.98 -16.31 7.57
C ASP A 318 -14.74 -17.00 6.43
N ALA A 319 -15.87 -16.45 6.00
CA ALA A 319 -16.62 -16.95 4.84
C ALA A 319 -15.88 -16.78 3.50
N ASP A 320 -14.91 -15.87 3.45
CA ASP A 320 -14.14 -15.53 2.26
C ASP A 320 -12.74 -16.17 2.28
N ARG A 321 -12.47 -17.05 3.25
CA ARG A 321 -11.17 -17.69 3.42
C ARG A 321 -11.19 -19.12 2.88
N PRO A 322 -10.31 -19.48 1.93
CA PRO A 322 -10.32 -20.80 1.31
C PRO A 322 -10.04 -21.93 2.31
N ASP A 323 -9.22 -21.68 3.33
CA ASP A 323 -8.92 -22.65 4.40
C ASP A 323 -10.13 -22.97 5.30
N LYS A 324 -11.17 -22.14 5.28
CA LYS A 324 -12.44 -22.37 5.98
C LYS A 324 -13.46 -23.13 5.13
N VAL A 325 -13.29 -23.12 3.81
CA VAL A 325 -14.19 -23.78 2.86
C VAL A 325 -13.72 -25.19 2.53
N VAL A 326 -12.42 -25.36 2.26
CA VAL A 326 -11.82 -26.66 1.92
C VAL A 326 -10.76 -27.01 2.95
N SER A 327 -10.99 -28.11 3.68
CA SER A 327 -10.09 -28.60 4.71
C SER A 327 -8.82 -29.24 4.11
N GLY A 328 -7.66 -29.00 4.71
CA GLY A 328 -6.42 -29.72 4.41
C GLY A 328 -5.21 -28.82 4.19
N ALA A 329 -4.30 -28.84 5.18
CA ALA A 329 -2.94 -28.28 5.24
C ALA A 329 -2.77 -26.80 4.85
N GLN A 330 -2.24 -26.02 5.78
CA GLN A 330 -1.69 -24.67 5.58
C GLN A 330 -1.05 -24.49 4.20
N GLN A 331 -1.77 -23.82 3.29
CA GLN A 331 -1.36 -23.71 1.90
C GLN A 331 -0.57 -22.44 1.67
N GLN A 332 0.55 -22.57 0.96
CA GLN A 332 1.47 -21.47 0.70
C GLN A 332 1.18 -20.88 -0.68
N LEU A 333 1.48 -19.59 -0.83
CA LEU A 333 1.32 -18.89 -2.10
C LEU A 333 2.22 -19.50 -3.20
N ILE A 334 1.60 -19.90 -4.30
CA ILE A 334 2.27 -20.21 -5.57
C ILE A 334 2.23 -18.99 -6.48
N THR A 335 1.04 -18.47 -6.80
CA THR A 335 0.90 -17.30 -7.68
C THR A 335 -0.42 -16.56 -7.50
N SER A 336 -0.54 -15.39 -8.12
CA SER A 336 -1.74 -14.57 -8.17
C SER A 336 -2.05 -14.14 -9.60
N VAL A 337 -3.34 -14.03 -9.91
CA VAL A 337 -3.89 -13.61 -11.19
C VAL A 337 -5.00 -12.59 -10.96
N ILE A 338 -5.12 -11.60 -11.84
CA ILE A 338 -6.20 -10.60 -11.84
C ILE A 338 -6.89 -10.67 -13.20
N ASP A 339 -8.21 -10.90 -13.22
CA ASP A 339 -9.02 -10.75 -14.44
C ASP A 339 -9.70 -9.38 -14.41
N ASN A 340 -9.17 -8.43 -15.18
CA ASN A 340 -9.70 -7.07 -15.20
C ASN A 340 -11.07 -6.97 -15.89
N LYS A 341 -11.47 -7.93 -16.73
CA LYS A 341 -12.81 -7.92 -17.34
C LYS A 341 -13.85 -8.42 -16.36
N LYS A 342 -13.54 -9.51 -15.65
CA LYS A 342 -14.44 -10.10 -14.66
C LYS A 342 -14.39 -9.41 -13.31
N GLN A 343 -13.40 -8.53 -13.09
CA GLN A 343 -13.14 -7.89 -11.80
C GLN A 343 -12.94 -8.95 -10.71
N THR A 344 -12.05 -9.92 -10.97
CA THR A 344 -11.76 -11.00 -10.04
C THR A 344 -10.28 -11.10 -9.72
N HIS A 345 -10.00 -11.49 -8.49
CA HIS A 345 -8.68 -11.96 -8.07
C HIS A 345 -8.67 -13.47 -7.96
N THR A 346 -7.60 -14.09 -8.40
CA THR A 346 -7.39 -15.52 -8.22
C THR A 346 -6.02 -15.75 -7.60
N VAL A 347 -5.94 -16.67 -6.65
CA VAL A 347 -4.69 -17.09 -6.03
C VAL A 347 -4.57 -18.60 -6.17
N LEU A 348 -3.42 -19.04 -6.65
CA LEU A 348 -3.03 -20.44 -6.57
C LEU A 348 -2.21 -20.66 -5.30
N LEU A 349 -2.70 -21.56 -4.47
CA LEU A 349 -2.09 -22.04 -3.25
C LEU A 349 -1.65 -23.49 -3.44
N GLY A 350 -0.70 -23.96 -2.66
CA GLY A 350 -0.35 -25.38 -2.64
C GLY A 350 0.27 -25.86 -1.34
N ASN A 351 0.32 -27.19 -1.19
CA ASN A 351 1.11 -27.82 -0.14
C ASN A 351 2.62 -27.76 -0.46
N GLY A 352 3.48 -28.17 0.48
CA GLY A 352 4.93 -28.06 0.32
C GLY A 352 5.47 -28.74 -0.94
N ILE A 353 4.92 -29.89 -1.35
CA ILE A 353 5.32 -30.62 -2.57
C ILE A 353 4.98 -29.78 -3.81
N ALA A 354 3.74 -29.32 -3.91
CA ALA A 354 3.29 -28.50 -5.05
C ALA A 354 4.08 -27.19 -5.14
N VAL A 355 4.32 -26.53 -4.01
CA VAL A 355 5.05 -25.26 -3.95
C VAL A 355 6.51 -25.46 -4.37
N GLN A 356 7.18 -26.51 -3.88
CA GLN A 356 8.55 -26.81 -4.29
C GLN A 356 8.63 -27.08 -5.80
N HIS A 357 7.69 -27.85 -6.35
CA HIS A 357 7.61 -28.10 -7.80
C HIS A 357 7.41 -26.82 -8.59
N ALA A 358 6.42 -26.00 -8.21
CA ALA A 358 6.10 -24.77 -8.92
C ALA A 358 7.26 -23.75 -8.92
N ARG A 359 8.02 -23.69 -7.82
CA ARG A 359 9.15 -22.76 -7.64
C ARG A 359 10.47 -23.26 -8.25
N SER A 360 10.59 -24.55 -8.58
CA SER A 360 11.80 -25.11 -9.22
C SER A 360 11.91 -24.76 -10.71
N GLY A 361 10.84 -24.23 -11.30
CA GLY A 361 10.74 -23.99 -12.74
C GLY A 361 10.51 -25.25 -13.58
N ALA A 362 10.22 -26.38 -12.92
CA ALA A 362 9.83 -27.61 -13.56
C ALA A 362 8.56 -27.43 -14.43
N THR A 363 8.55 -28.06 -15.60
CA THR A 363 7.45 -27.99 -16.58
C THR A 363 6.77 -29.35 -16.80
N ASP A 364 7.26 -30.40 -16.14
CA ASP A 364 6.65 -31.71 -16.11
C ASP A 364 5.48 -31.76 -15.11
N ALA A 365 4.78 -32.89 -15.10
CA ALA A 365 3.62 -33.10 -14.25
C ALA A 365 4.01 -32.96 -12.76
N TYR A 366 3.11 -32.37 -11.98
CA TYR A 366 3.29 -32.26 -10.54
C TYR A 366 3.51 -33.64 -9.90
N PRO A 367 4.38 -33.77 -8.87
CA PRO A 367 4.61 -35.05 -8.20
C PRO A 367 3.36 -35.55 -7.46
N ALA A 368 3.25 -36.87 -7.33
CA ALA A 368 2.23 -37.50 -6.48
C ALA A 368 2.32 -36.96 -5.03
N GLY A 369 1.16 -36.69 -4.42
CA GLY A 369 1.04 -35.99 -3.14
C GLY A 369 0.87 -34.47 -3.28
N SER A 370 1.02 -33.89 -4.46
CA SER A 370 0.77 -32.46 -4.69
C SER A 370 -0.71 -32.13 -4.49
N VAL A 371 -0.97 -31.05 -3.77
CA VAL A 371 -2.31 -30.45 -3.62
C VAL A 371 -2.21 -28.99 -4.03
N LEU A 372 -2.99 -28.62 -5.05
CA LEU A 372 -3.11 -27.27 -5.59
C LEU A 372 -4.52 -26.77 -5.33
N THR A 373 -4.66 -25.55 -4.83
CA THR A 373 -5.97 -24.94 -4.58
C THR A 373 -6.01 -23.55 -5.19
N LEU A 374 -6.91 -23.37 -6.15
CA LEU A 374 -7.18 -22.11 -6.82
C LEU A 374 -8.40 -21.46 -6.19
N ALA A 375 -8.19 -20.36 -5.47
CA ALA A 375 -9.26 -19.59 -4.86
C ALA A 375 -9.51 -18.32 -5.69
N THR A 376 -10.78 -18.03 -6.00
CA THR A 376 -11.17 -16.85 -6.80
C THR A 376 -12.16 -16.00 -6.02
N TRP A 377 -11.91 -14.69 -5.95
CA TRP A 377 -12.76 -13.69 -5.32
C TRP A 377 -13.21 -12.64 -6.33
N SER A 378 -14.37 -12.03 -6.12
CA SER A 378 -14.68 -10.74 -6.72
C SER A 378 -13.76 -9.63 -6.15
N GLN A 379 -13.58 -8.56 -6.92
CA GLN A 379 -12.87 -7.35 -6.49
C GLN A 379 -13.81 -6.33 -5.87
N GLN A 380 -13.31 -5.61 -4.88
CA GLN A 380 -13.85 -4.34 -4.41
C GLN A 380 -12.75 -3.30 -4.28
N GLU A 381 -13.12 -2.02 -4.33
CA GLU A 381 -12.20 -0.93 -4.02
C GLU A 381 -11.71 -1.04 -2.56
N ASP A 382 -10.44 -0.73 -2.33
CA ASP A 382 -9.88 -0.66 -0.98
C ASP A 382 -10.34 0.64 -0.30
N ALA A 383 -11.11 0.51 0.78
CA ALA A 383 -11.58 1.64 1.57
C ALA A 383 -10.45 2.43 2.23
N HIS A 384 -9.28 1.80 2.44
CA HIS A 384 -8.12 2.40 3.07
C HIS A 384 -7.06 2.87 2.06
N TRP A 385 -7.26 2.66 0.75
CA TRP A 385 -6.32 3.13 -0.26
C TRP A 385 -6.96 3.30 -1.65
N PHE A 386 -7.14 4.54 -2.09
CA PHE A 386 -7.53 4.81 -3.48
C PHE A 386 -6.41 4.44 -4.46
N GLY A 387 -6.78 3.75 -5.54
CA GLY A 387 -5.81 3.15 -6.46
C GLY A 387 -5.53 1.67 -6.18
N ALA A 388 -6.28 1.06 -5.25
CA ALA A 388 -6.18 -0.34 -4.91
C ALA A 388 -7.54 -1.04 -4.97
N LYS A 389 -7.53 -2.28 -5.43
CA LYS A 389 -8.63 -3.23 -5.25
C LYS A 389 -8.16 -4.41 -4.42
N ILE A 390 -9.06 -4.96 -3.63
CA ILE A 390 -8.83 -6.10 -2.74
C ILE A 390 -9.95 -7.14 -2.97
N PRO A 391 -9.78 -8.38 -2.49
CA PRO A 391 -10.85 -9.36 -2.44
C PRO A 391 -12.09 -8.82 -1.71
N ALA A 392 -13.24 -9.09 -2.31
CA ALA A 392 -14.55 -8.91 -1.70
C ALA A 392 -15.07 -10.26 -1.23
N HIS A 393 -15.80 -10.99 -2.09
CA HIS A 393 -16.40 -12.27 -1.74
C HIS A 393 -15.73 -13.42 -2.45
N LEU A 394 -15.44 -14.50 -1.73
CA LEU A 394 -14.92 -15.73 -2.31
C LEU A 394 -16.02 -16.36 -3.19
N GLN A 395 -15.69 -16.61 -4.45
CA GLN A 395 -16.62 -17.11 -5.46
C GLN A 395 -16.41 -18.60 -5.72
N THR A 396 -15.17 -19.02 -5.89
CA THR A 396 -14.83 -20.43 -6.18
C THR A 396 -13.58 -20.87 -5.43
N VAL A 397 -13.54 -22.15 -5.07
CA VAL A 397 -12.36 -22.85 -4.61
C VAL A 397 -12.23 -24.14 -5.40
N GLU A 398 -11.21 -24.24 -6.23
CA GLU A 398 -10.93 -25.42 -7.06
C GLU A 398 -9.69 -26.13 -6.53
N THR A 399 -9.74 -27.44 -6.32
CA THR A 399 -8.64 -28.23 -5.76
C THR A 399 -8.26 -29.36 -6.71
N VAL A 400 -6.97 -29.42 -7.05
CA VAL A 400 -6.35 -30.52 -7.80
C VAL A 400 -5.48 -31.32 -6.83
N LYS A 401 -5.75 -32.63 -6.71
CA LYS A 401 -4.92 -33.55 -5.92
C LYS A 401 -4.26 -34.53 -6.88
N VAL A 402 -2.94 -34.60 -6.84
CA VAL A 402 -2.15 -35.48 -7.70
C VAL A 402 -1.82 -36.76 -6.94
N GLY A 403 -2.26 -37.90 -7.44
CA GLY A 403 -1.99 -39.22 -6.87
C GLY A 403 -1.72 -40.25 -7.97
N ALA A 404 -2.12 -41.51 -7.76
CA ALA A 404 -2.16 -42.50 -8.84
C ALA A 404 -3.12 -42.08 -9.97
N THR A 405 -4.20 -41.38 -9.59
CA THR A 405 -5.07 -40.63 -10.49
C THR A 405 -5.17 -39.19 -10.00
N THR A 406 -5.17 -38.23 -10.93
CA THR A 406 -5.41 -36.83 -10.60
C THR A 406 -6.90 -36.61 -10.39
N THR A 407 -7.27 -36.06 -9.23
CA THR A 407 -8.66 -35.73 -8.92
C THR A 407 -8.85 -34.21 -8.87
N TYR A 408 -10.03 -33.77 -9.28
CA TYR A 408 -10.42 -32.36 -9.27
C TYR A 408 -11.74 -32.17 -8.51
N GLU A 409 -11.75 -31.20 -7.61
CA GLU A 409 -12.90 -30.79 -6.81
C GLU A 409 -13.12 -29.28 -7.03
N ASN A 410 -14.37 -28.84 -7.18
CA ASN A 410 -14.72 -27.42 -7.29
C ASN A 410 -15.83 -27.11 -6.30
N ALA A 411 -15.67 -26.10 -5.46
CA ALA A 411 -16.71 -25.58 -4.58
C ALA A 411 -17.04 -24.14 -4.97
N GLN A 412 -18.32 -23.84 -5.19
CA GLN A 412 -18.76 -22.50 -5.60
C GLN A 412 -19.73 -21.87 -4.61
N ALA A 413 -19.48 -20.61 -4.25
CA ALA A 413 -20.37 -19.80 -3.44
C ALA A 413 -21.74 -19.57 -4.14
N PRO A 414 -22.83 -19.32 -3.38
CA PRO A 414 -22.89 -19.34 -1.92
C PRO A 414 -23.15 -20.73 -1.32
N SER A 415 -23.50 -21.71 -2.16
CA SER A 415 -23.95 -23.04 -1.71
C SER A 415 -22.83 -24.07 -1.51
N TRP A 416 -21.61 -23.73 -1.94
CA TRP A 416 -20.41 -24.57 -1.94
C TRP A 416 -20.65 -25.96 -2.57
N LYS A 417 -21.54 -26.03 -3.55
CA LYS A 417 -21.86 -27.26 -4.30
C LYS A 417 -20.77 -27.56 -5.32
N GLN A 418 -20.53 -28.85 -5.55
CA GLN A 418 -19.67 -29.31 -6.64
C GLN A 418 -20.38 -29.24 -7.99
N LEU A 419 -19.69 -28.68 -9.00
CA LEU A 419 -20.14 -28.70 -10.39
C LEU A 419 -19.75 -30.01 -11.09
N SER A 420 -20.52 -30.36 -12.13
CA SER A 420 -20.38 -31.62 -12.88
C SER A 420 -19.10 -31.70 -13.73
N ALA A 421 -18.78 -32.92 -14.18
CA ALA A 421 -17.48 -33.32 -14.73
C ALA A 421 -17.11 -32.78 -16.13
N ALA A 422 -17.95 -31.95 -16.77
CA ALA A 422 -17.81 -31.66 -18.21
C ALA A 422 -16.52 -30.92 -18.61
N ASP A 423 -15.84 -30.24 -17.68
CA ASP A 423 -14.67 -29.40 -17.98
C ASP A 423 -13.44 -29.67 -17.08
N GLN A 424 -13.39 -30.85 -16.43
CA GLN A 424 -12.34 -31.13 -15.42
C GLN A 424 -10.93 -31.10 -16.00
N SER A 425 -10.73 -31.68 -17.19
CA SER A 425 -9.40 -31.77 -17.82
C SER A 425 -8.82 -30.39 -18.14
N ASP A 426 -9.64 -29.47 -18.66
CA ASP A 426 -9.20 -28.11 -18.99
C ASP A 426 -8.91 -27.29 -17.74
N ARG A 427 -9.70 -27.47 -16.67
CA ARG A 427 -9.44 -26.81 -15.38
C ARG A 427 -8.18 -27.36 -14.69
N ILE A 428 -7.98 -28.67 -14.70
CA ILE A 428 -6.73 -29.29 -14.21
C ILE A 428 -5.54 -28.74 -14.99
N ASN A 429 -5.63 -28.70 -16.32
CA ASN A 429 -4.60 -28.16 -17.20
C ASN A 429 -4.29 -26.69 -16.84
N TYR A 430 -5.32 -25.85 -16.75
CA TYR A 430 -5.17 -24.46 -16.35
C TYR A 430 -4.45 -24.30 -14.99
N ILE A 431 -4.93 -24.99 -13.94
CA ILE A 431 -4.39 -24.88 -12.57
C ILE A 431 -2.93 -25.35 -12.51
N THR A 432 -2.60 -26.45 -13.19
CA THR A 432 -1.26 -27.04 -13.18
C THR A 432 -0.25 -26.27 -14.04
N HIS A 433 -0.69 -25.40 -14.95
CA HIS A 433 0.21 -24.60 -15.79
C HIS A 433 0.37 -23.15 -15.32
N LEU A 434 -0.28 -22.75 -14.23
CA LEU A 434 -0.05 -21.46 -13.62
C LEU A 434 1.37 -21.39 -13.05
N LYS A 435 2.13 -20.42 -13.57
CA LYS A 435 3.53 -20.22 -13.22
C LYS A 435 3.66 -19.57 -11.84
N ALA A 436 4.57 -20.09 -11.02
CA ALA A 436 4.85 -19.52 -9.70
C ALA A 436 5.35 -18.07 -9.81
N SER A 437 4.96 -17.24 -8.85
CA SER A 437 5.53 -15.91 -8.66
C SER A 437 6.93 -16.01 -8.05
N VAL A 438 7.85 -15.15 -8.51
CA VAL A 438 9.20 -15.10 -7.93
C VAL A 438 9.10 -14.59 -6.49
N ILE A 439 9.49 -15.42 -5.52
CA ILE A 439 9.50 -15.09 -4.10
C ILE A 439 10.80 -15.63 -3.51
N PHE A 440 11.71 -14.73 -3.15
CA PHE A 440 13.06 -15.13 -2.74
C PHE A 440 13.06 -15.81 -1.37
N HIS A 441 14.04 -16.71 -1.20
CA HIS A 441 14.32 -17.28 0.10
C HIS A 441 15.01 -16.26 0.95
#